data_AF-A0A1F6E572-F1
#
_entry.id   AF-A0A1F6E572-F1
#
_cell.length_a   1.000
_cell.length_b   1.000
_cell.length_c   1.000
_cell.angle_alpha   90.00
_cell.angle_beta   90.00
_cell.angle_gamma   90.00
#
_symmetry.space_group_name_H-M   'P 1'
#
loop_
_entity.id
_entity.type
_entity.pdbx_description
1 polymer ?
#
loop_
_entity_poly.entity_id
_entity_poly.type
_entity_poly.pdbx_seq_one_letter_code
_entity_poly.pdbx_strand_id
1 'polypeptide(L)'
;MTRTTTFSIVAVLVLGLAAWYFFGGDTPELPLTASAPALPAEQQFIDLAGRLGAISFDTSIFDDPRFMLLTSIATPIVPVSQGREDPFAPLGV
;
A
#
# COMPACT_ATOMS: atom_id res chain seq x y z
N MET A 1 -5.98 34.23 -51.22
CA MET A 1 -6.82 33.18 -50.60
C MET A 1 -8.24 33.71 -50.53
N THR A 2 -9.22 32.95 -51.03
CA THR A 2 -10.63 33.35 -50.98
C THR A 2 -11.15 33.20 -49.56
N ARG A 3 -12.08 34.04 -49.13
CA ARG A 3 -12.64 34.04 -47.77
C ARG A 3 -13.15 32.65 -47.36
N THR A 4 -13.66 31.87 -48.32
CA THR A 4 -14.10 30.49 -48.14
C THR A 4 -12.96 29.52 -47.83
N THR A 5 -11.79 29.64 -48.48
CA THR A 5 -10.65 28.76 -48.16
C THR A 5 -10.08 29.06 -46.78
N THR A 6 -10.10 30.31 -46.32
CA THR A 6 -9.72 30.66 -44.95
C THR A 6 -10.66 30.04 -43.92
N PHE A 7 -11.99 30.12 -44.12
CA PHE A 7 -12.95 29.48 -43.21
C PHE A 7 -12.81 27.96 -43.15
N SER A 8 -12.59 27.31 -44.28
CA SER A 8 -12.38 25.85 -44.33
C SER A 8 -11.12 25.43 -43.57
N ILE A 9 -10.02 26.17 -43.69
CA ILE A 9 -8.78 25.87 -42.97
C ILE A 9 -8.97 26.02 -41.46
N VAL A 10 -9.63 27.10 -41.01
CA VAL A 10 -9.92 27.33 -39.60
C VAL A 10 -10.83 26.24 -39.04
N ALA A 11 -11.85 25.82 -39.79
CA ALA A 11 -12.76 24.76 -39.36
C ALA A 11 -12.03 23.42 -39.16
N VAL A 12 -11.14 23.04 -40.07
CA VAL A 12 -10.34 21.81 -39.94
C VAL A 12 -9.41 21.87 -38.73
N LEU A 13 -8.80 23.03 -38.47
CA LEU A 13 -7.89 23.24 -37.34
C LEU A 13 -8.62 23.11 -35.99
N VAL A 14 -9.81 23.72 -35.89
CA VAL A 14 -10.64 23.65 -34.67
C VAL A 14 -11.15 22.23 -34.44
N LEU A 15 -11.59 21.53 -35.49
CA LEU A 15 -12.04 20.13 -35.37
C LEU A 15 -10.89 19.19 -35.00
N GLY A 16 -9.69 19.40 -35.54
CA GLY A 16 -8.49 18.65 -35.16
C GLY A 16 -8.10 18.87 -33.71
N LEU A 17 -8.16 20.11 -33.23
CA LEU A 17 -7.87 20.45 -31.83
C LEU A 17 -8.90 19.86 -30.86
N ALA A 18 -10.19 19.92 -31.24
CA ALA A 18 -11.27 19.31 -30.46
C ALA A 18 -11.12 17.79 -30.43
N ALA A 19 -10.81 17.15 -31.56
CA ALA A 19 -10.56 15.71 -31.61
C ALA A 19 -9.37 15.31 -30.73
N TRP A 20 -8.27 16.07 -30.76
CA TRP A 20 -7.14 15.81 -29.88
C TRP A 20 -7.47 16.01 -28.39
N TYR A 21 -8.25 17.04 -28.05
CA TYR A 21 -8.65 17.29 -26.66
C TYR A 21 -9.62 16.24 -26.11
N PHE A 22 -10.58 15.76 -26.94
CA PHE A 22 -11.58 14.78 -26.50
C PHE A 22 -11.10 13.32 -26.63
N PHE A 23 -10.17 13.02 -27.53
CA PHE A 23 -9.69 11.65 -27.80
C PHE A 23 -8.21 11.42 -27.48
N GLY A 24 -7.46 12.47 -27.10
CA GLY A 24 -6.12 12.36 -26.53
C GLY A 24 -6.20 11.88 -25.08
N GLY A 25 -6.71 10.66 -24.89
CA GLY A 25 -6.74 9.99 -23.60
C GLY A 25 -5.33 9.77 -23.06
N ASP A 26 -5.27 9.68 -21.73
CA ASP A 26 -4.07 9.58 -20.90
C ASP A 26 -2.97 8.73 -21.55
N THR A 27 -1.74 9.26 -21.55
CA THR A 27 -0.54 8.45 -21.77
C THR A 27 -0.68 7.19 -20.91
N PRO A 28 -0.49 5.97 -21.47
CA PRO A 28 -0.60 4.76 -20.68
C PRO A 28 0.45 4.85 -19.57
N GLU A 29 0.01 5.23 -18.38
CA GLU A 29 0.85 5.15 -17.20
C GLU A 29 1.14 3.67 -17.05
N LEU A 30 2.40 3.28 -17.25
CA LEU A 30 2.81 1.92 -16.98
C LEU A 30 2.38 1.61 -15.55
N PRO A 31 1.61 0.52 -15.31
CA PRO A 31 1.23 0.18 -13.97
C PRO A 31 2.50 0.05 -13.13
N LEU A 32 2.56 0.77 -12.00
CA LEU A 32 3.66 0.66 -11.03
C LEU A 32 3.78 -0.76 -10.45
N THR A 33 2.80 -1.62 -10.72
CA THR A 33 2.84 -3.04 -10.49
C THR A 33 3.26 -3.73 -11.79
N ALA A 34 4.48 -4.25 -11.82
CA ALA A 34 4.80 -5.33 -12.73
C ALA A 34 3.77 -6.43 -12.49
N SER A 35 2.99 -6.79 -13.50
CA SER A 35 2.19 -8.01 -13.52
C SER A 35 3.16 -9.19 -13.57
N ALA A 36 3.87 -9.42 -12.46
CA ALA A 36 4.59 -10.65 -12.26
C ALA A 36 3.55 -11.77 -12.20
N PRO A 37 3.76 -12.90 -12.91
CA PRO A 37 2.89 -14.05 -12.73
C PRO A 37 2.90 -14.42 -11.24
N ALA A 38 1.73 -14.42 -10.61
CA ALA A 38 1.58 -14.73 -9.18
C ALA A 38 2.38 -15.99 -8.86
N LEU A 39 3.45 -15.83 -8.07
CA LEU A 39 4.26 -16.98 -7.69
C LEU A 39 3.41 -17.86 -6.78
N PRO A 40 3.47 -19.19 -6.89
CA PRO A 40 2.73 -20.10 -6.03
C PRO A 40 2.92 -19.81 -4.53
N ALA A 41 4.09 -19.28 -4.14
CA ALA A 41 4.41 -18.87 -2.77
C ALA A 41 3.59 -17.65 -2.28
N GLU A 42 3.28 -16.70 -3.16
CA GLU A 42 2.47 -15.52 -2.82
C GLU A 42 1.02 -15.93 -2.53
N GLN A 43 0.48 -16.84 -3.35
CA GLN A 43 -0.88 -17.35 -3.15
C GLN A 43 -1.02 -18.19 -1.88
N GLN A 44 0.01 -18.98 -1.53
CA GLN A 44 0.08 -19.71 -0.26
C GLN A 44 0.13 -18.76 0.95
N PHE A 45 0.87 -17.66 0.85
CA PHE A 45 0.93 -16.66 1.90
C PHE A 45 -0.42 -15.97 2.11
N ILE A 46 -1.09 -15.56 1.03
CA ILE A 46 -2.41 -14.93 1.08
C ILE A 46 -3.46 -15.88 1.70
N ASP A 47 -3.43 -17.17 1.33
CA ASP A 47 -4.31 -18.18 1.92
C ASP A 47 -4.04 -18.37 3.42
N LEU A 48 -2.76 -18.43 3.84
CA LEU A 48 -2.40 -18.52 5.25
C LEU A 48 -2.82 -17.28 6.05
N ALA A 49 -2.62 -16.09 5.49
CA ALA A 49 -3.04 -14.82 6.10
C ALA A 49 -4.57 -14.74 6.23
N GLY A 50 -5.31 -15.21 5.23
CA GLY A 50 -6.77 -15.32 5.28
C GLY A 50 -7.26 -16.26 6.38
N ARG A 51 -6.55 -17.36 6.62
CA ARG A 51 -6.85 -18.30 7.72
C ARG A 51 -6.58 -17.69 9.10
N LEU A 52 -5.55 -16.84 9.23
CA LEU A 52 -5.23 -16.15 10.48
C LEU A 52 -6.23 -15.03 10.83
N GLY A 53 -6.78 -14.35 9.82
CA GLY A 53 -7.76 -13.26 10.02
C GLY A 53 -9.10 -13.72 10.62
N ALA A 54 -9.42 -15.01 10.55
CA ALA A 54 -10.65 -15.58 11.10
C ALA A 54 -10.55 -16.04 12.56
N ILE A 55 -9.39 -15.85 13.20
CA ILE A 55 -9.20 -16.27 14.61
C ILE A 55 -9.76 -15.17 15.52
N SER A 56 -11.00 -15.37 15.96
CA SER A 56 -11.56 -14.60 17.07
C SER A 56 -11.11 -15.21 18.39
N PHE A 57 -10.48 -14.40 19.25
CA PHE A 57 -10.16 -14.82 20.61
C PHE A 57 -11.34 -14.53 21.53
N ASP A 58 -11.77 -15.52 22.30
CA ASP A 58 -12.71 -15.30 23.39
C ASP A 58 -11.98 -14.64 24.56
N THR A 59 -12.30 -13.37 24.80
CA THR A 59 -11.70 -12.57 25.88
C THR A 59 -12.51 -12.60 27.17
N SER A 60 -13.60 -13.36 27.25
CA SER A 60 -14.48 -13.39 28.42
C SER A 60 -13.78 -13.84 29.71
N ILE A 61 -12.72 -14.63 29.59
CA ILE A 61 -11.90 -15.05 30.73
C ILE A 61 -11.25 -13.86 31.46
N PHE A 62 -10.94 -12.77 30.75
CA PHE A 62 -10.32 -11.58 31.33
C PHE A 62 -11.30 -10.76 32.19
N ASP A 63 -12.61 -10.99 32.05
CA ASP A 63 -13.66 -10.36 32.86
C ASP A 63 -14.03 -11.20 34.10
N ASP A 64 -13.52 -12.44 34.22
CA ASP A 64 -13.80 -13.31 35.37
C ASP A 64 -13.14 -12.75 36.64
N PRO A 65 -13.88 -12.53 37.74
CA PRO A 65 -13.31 -12.10 39.01
C PRO A 65 -12.16 -12.99 39.50
N ARG A 66 -12.19 -14.29 39.19
CA ARG A 66 -11.12 -15.23 39.54
C ARG A 66 -9.85 -14.97 38.74
N PHE A 67 -9.98 -14.57 37.48
CA PHE A 67 -8.84 -14.17 36.65
C PHE A 67 -8.24 -12.86 37.17
N MET A 68 -9.08 -11.90 37.53
CA MET A 68 -8.66 -10.60 38.11
C MET A 68 -7.95 -10.72 39.46
N LEU A 69 -8.18 -11.82 40.20
CA LEU A 69 -7.50 -12.11 41.47
C LEU A 69 -6.14 -12.79 41.29
N LEU A 70 -5.76 -13.19 40.07
CA LEU A 70 -4.46 -13.81 39.82
C LEU A 70 -3.35 -12.78 40.00
N THR A 71 -2.39 -13.12 40.86
CA THR A 71 -1.15 -12.36 40.99
C THR A 71 -0.10 -12.88 40.02
N SER A 72 0.62 -11.98 39.35
CA SER A 72 1.73 -12.37 38.49
C SER A 72 2.87 -12.94 39.33
N ILE A 73 3.31 -14.14 39.00
CA ILE A 73 4.53 -14.77 39.54
C ILE A 73 5.77 -14.46 38.70
N ALA A 74 5.64 -13.59 37.69
CA ALA A 74 6.74 -13.26 36.81
C ALA A 74 7.86 -12.56 37.60
N THR A 75 9.10 -12.94 37.29
CA THR A 75 10.26 -12.23 37.81
C THR A 75 10.24 -10.81 37.24
N PRO A 76 10.32 -9.76 38.08
CA PRO A 76 10.35 -8.39 37.59
C PRO A 76 11.52 -8.22 36.61
N ILE A 77 11.23 -7.66 35.43
CA ILE A 77 12.26 -7.33 34.46
C ILE A 77 13.00 -6.11 35.00
N VAL A 78 14.21 -6.32 35.51
CA VAL A 78 15.08 -5.24 35.94
C VAL A 78 15.60 -4.53 34.69
N PRO A 79 15.43 -3.20 34.56
CA PRO A 79 16.00 -2.46 33.45
C PRO A 79 17.51 -2.67 33.41
N VAL A 80 18.00 -3.14 32.27
CA VAL A 80 19.44 -3.18 32.02
C VAL A 80 19.91 -1.78 31.64
N SER A 81 21.11 -1.41 32.06
CA SER A 81 21.74 -0.18 31.56
C SER A 81 21.83 -0.25 30.03
N GLN A 82 21.76 0.91 29.37
CA GLN A 82 22.02 0.99 27.94
C GLN A 82 23.32 0.23 27.61
N GLY A 83 23.24 -0.65 26.61
CA GLY A 83 24.40 -1.41 26.13
C GLY A 83 25.46 -0.50 25.52
N ARG A 84 26.60 -1.08 25.12
CA ARG A 84 27.59 -0.34 24.33
C ARG A 84 26.95 0.18 23.04
N GLU A 85 27.34 1.37 22.62
CA GLU A 85 27.00 1.88 21.29
C GLU A 85 27.41 0.86 20.22
N ASP A 86 26.56 0.69 19.20
CA ASP A 86 26.80 -0.25 18.11
C ASP A 86 28.08 0.16 17.36
N PRO A 87 29.14 -0.66 17.38
CA PRO A 87 30.40 -0.34 16.71
C PRO A 87 30.29 -0.36 15.18
N PHE A 88 29.16 -0.83 14.64
CA PHE A 88 28.84 -0.83 13.21
C PHE A 88 27.75 0.18 12.85
N ALA A 89 27.31 1.01 13.80
CA ALA A 89 26.37 2.09 13.49
C ALA A 89 26.95 2.94 12.36
N PRO A 90 26.17 3.28 11.32
CA PRO A 90 26.62 4.17 10.28
C PRO A 90 27.13 5.47 10.92
N LEU A 91 28.40 5.80 10.66
CA LEU A 91 28.87 7.17 10.90
C LEU A 91 27.95 8.05 10.05
N GLY A 92 27.20 8.93 10.69
CA GLY A 92 26.04 9.62 10.11
C GLY A 92 26.25 10.16 8.69
N VAL A 93 25.12 10.30 7.98
CA VAL A 93 25.02 10.98 6.68
C VAL A 93 25.69 12.35 6.66
#